data_AF-C5KQ86-F1
#
_entry.id   AF-C5KQ86-F1
#
_cell.length_a   1.000
_cell.length_b   1.000
_cell.length_c   1.000
_cell.angle_alpha   90.00
_cell.angle_beta   90.00
_cell.angle_gamma   90.00
#
_symmetry.space_group_name_H-M   'P 1'
#
loop_
_entity.id
_entity.type
_entity.pdbx_description
1 polymer ?
#
loop_
_entity_poly.entity_id
_entity_poly.type
_entity_poly.pdbx_seq_one_letter_code
_entity_poly.pdbx_strand_id
1 'polypeptide(L)'
;MNAKILMSDGFPTICWPDKEFENLCAIFRTRESLHRRMYQHRTVKAVEAMIKEAFKLAAPHIEIKGLDENGSEAFKSLSESIEDPRALCVMTNWLAHYIEHAHAVRFVGNQVPRIPALERASQILKDIQRRKIWKVVVKFSGVPEQGVIEKICSHSKW
;
A
#
# COMPACT_ATOMS: atom_id res chain seq x y z
N MET A 1 -23.43 -24.72 1.90
CA MET A 1 -24.04 -23.61 2.62
C MET A 1 -25.28 -23.12 1.88
N ASN A 2 -26.46 -23.52 2.35
CA ASN A 2 -27.73 -22.95 1.87
C ASN A 2 -28.20 -21.91 2.89
N ALA A 3 -27.91 -20.64 2.62
CA ALA A 3 -28.40 -19.55 3.42
C ALA A 3 -29.89 -19.31 3.14
N LYS A 4 -30.64 -18.85 4.15
CA LYS A 4 -32.05 -18.48 4.04
C LYS A 4 -32.23 -17.04 4.51
N ILE A 5 -33.34 -16.42 4.13
CA ILE A 5 -33.73 -15.12 4.65
C ILE A 5 -34.80 -15.36 5.71
N LEU A 6 -34.57 -14.88 6.93
CA LEU A 6 -35.54 -14.93 8.04
C LEU A 6 -35.70 -13.53 8.62
N MET A 7 -36.84 -13.26 9.25
CA MET A 7 -37.06 -12.01 9.97
C MET A 7 -36.39 -12.09 11.34
N SER A 8 -35.42 -11.21 11.62
CA SER A 8 -34.76 -11.04 12.92
C SER A 8 -34.88 -9.57 13.32
N ASP A 9 -35.36 -9.28 14.54
CA ASP A 9 -35.55 -7.92 15.05
C ASP A 9 -36.33 -6.98 14.10
N GLY A 10 -37.28 -7.53 13.34
CA GLY A 10 -38.08 -6.77 12.38
C GLY A 10 -37.43 -6.55 11.01
N PHE A 11 -36.21 -7.06 10.77
CA PHE A 11 -35.51 -6.93 9.49
C PHE A 11 -35.23 -8.30 8.84
N PRO A 12 -35.37 -8.41 7.51
CA PRO A 12 -34.97 -9.60 6.78
C PRO A 12 -33.45 -9.76 6.85
N THR A 13 -33.00 -10.84 7.49
CA THR A 13 -31.59 -11.14 7.74
C THR A 13 -31.21 -12.46 7.09
N ILE A 14 -29.98 -12.54 6.58
CA ILE A 14 -29.40 -13.79 6.07
C ILE A 14 -29.08 -14.69 7.26
N CYS A 15 -29.68 -15.87 7.29
CA CYS A 15 -29.51 -16.87 8.34
C CYS A 15 -28.95 -18.17 7.77
N TRP A 16 -28.07 -18.81 8.55
CA TRP A 16 -27.50 -20.11 8.24
C TRP A 16 -28.13 -21.19 9.11
N PRO A 17 -28.32 -22.42 8.61
CA PRO A 17 -28.71 -23.55 9.44
C PRO A 17 -27.66 -23.86 10.51
N ASP A 18 -28.07 -24.27 11.70
CA ASP A 18 -27.18 -24.53 12.85
C ASP A 18 -26.02 -25.48 12.52
N LYS A 19 -26.25 -26.47 11.66
CA LYS A 19 -25.21 -27.42 11.20
C LYS A 19 -24.03 -26.76 10.47
N GLU A 20 -24.20 -25.53 9.97
CA GLU A 20 -23.15 -24.76 9.30
C GLU A 20 -22.28 -23.96 10.30
N PHE A 21 -22.59 -24.00 11.60
CA PHE A 21 -21.86 -23.25 12.63
C PHE A 21 -20.34 -23.48 12.57
N GLU A 22 -19.90 -24.74 12.53
CA GLU A 22 -18.47 -25.06 12.44
C GLU A 22 -17.84 -24.58 11.13
N ASN A 23 -18.58 -24.61 10.02
CA ASN A 23 -18.10 -24.09 8.74
C ASN A 23 -17.94 -22.57 8.79
N LEU A 24 -18.86 -21.84 9.44
CA LEU A 24 -18.74 -20.40 9.67
C LEU A 24 -17.53 -20.09 10.56
N CYS A 25 -17.34 -20.82 11.66
CA CYS A 25 -16.16 -20.69 12.50
C CYS A 25 -14.86 -20.97 11.72
N ALA A 26 -14.86 -21.96 10.82
CA ALA A 26 -13.73 -22.28 9.97
C ALA A 26 -13.35 -21.15 9.00
N ILE A 27 -14.32 -20.36 8.50
CA ILE A 27 -14.04 -19.16 7.69
C ILE A 27 -13.23 -18.15 8.50
N PHE A 28 -13.63 -17.86 9.74
CA PHE A 28 -12.91 -16.91 10.60
C PHE A 28 -11.51 -17.43 10.98
N ARG A 29 -11.37 -18.73 11.28
CA ARG A 29 -10.07 -19.37 11.51
C ARG A 29 -9.16 -19.28 10.28
N THR A 30 -9.72 -19.45 9.08
CA THR A 30 -8.98 -19.31 7.81
C THR A 30 -8.54 -17.85 7.60
N ARG A 31 -9.42 -16.88 7.85
CA ARG A 31 -9.08 -15.46 7.78
C ARG A 31 -7.97 -15.09 8.76
N GLU A 32 -8.03 -15.56 10.02
CA GLU A 32 -6.98 -15.36 11.02
C GLU A 32 -5.63 -15.91 10.53
N SER A 33 -5.65 -17.14 10.02
CA SER A 33 -4.46 -17.80 9.49
C SER A 33 -3.83 -17.00 8.33
N LEU A 34 -4.65 -16.54 7.38
CA LEU A 34 -4.18 -15.71 6.25
C LEU A 34 -3.62 -14.37 6.72
N HIS A 35 -4.30 -13.69 7.65
CA HIS A 35 -3.81 -12.43 8.20
C HIS A 35 -2.48 -12.60 8.92
N ARG A 36 -2.35 -13.61 9.77
CA ARG A 36 -1.13 -13.85 10.56
C ARG A 36 0.05 -14.30 9.69
N ARG A 37 -0.20 -15.17 8.72
CA ARG A 37 0.85 -15.83 7.93
C ARG A 37 1.24 -15.06 6.67
N MET A 38 0.27 -14.45 5.98
CA MET A 38 0.48 -13.82 4.68
C MET A 38 0.41 -12.29 4.76
N TYR A 39 -0.74 -11.73 5.15
CA TYR A 39 -0.94 -10.27 5.06
C TYR A 39 -0.08 -9.47 6.05
N GLN A 40 0.19 -10.02 7.23
CA GLN A 40 1.06 -9.44 8.24
C GLN A 40 2.47 -10.05 8.23
N HIS A 41 2.84 -10.73 7.14
CA HIS A 41 4.18 -11.29 6.99
C HIS A 41 5.23 -10.18 7.06
N ARG A 42 6.27 -10.37 7.87
CA ARG A 42 7.29 -9.34 8.14
C ARG A 42 7.92 -8.76 6.88
N THR A 43 8.23 -9.61 5.89
CA THR A 43 8.84 -9.18 4.63
C THR A 43 7.85 -8.42 3.76
N VAL A 44 6.57 -8.81 3.76
CA VAL A 44 5.52 -8.10 3.02
C VAL A 44 5.35 -6.70 3.61
N LYS A 45 5.31 -6.58 4.94
CA LYS A 45 5.24 -5.28 5.62
C LYS A 45 6.47 -4.41 5.41
N ALA A 46 7.67 -5.00 5.37
CA ALA A 46 8.88 -4.26 5.03
C ALA A 46 8.83 -3.71 3.59
N VAL A 47 8.44 -4.53 2.61
CA VAL A 47 8.29 -4.10 1.21
C VAL A 47 7.18 -3.05 1.07
N GLU A 48 6.04 -3.22 1.75
CA GLU A 48 4.95 -2.23 1.78
C GLU A 48 5.44 -0.87 2.31
N ALA A 49 6.26 -0.87 3.37
CA ALA A 49 6.85 0.35 3.91
C ALA A 49 7.85 1.00 2.93
N MET A 50 8.67 0.20 2.25
CA MET A 50 9.60 0.70 1.21
C MET A 50 8.84 1.33 0.04
N ILE A 51 7.77 0.69 -0.45
CA ILE A 51 6.94 1.23 -1.53
C ILE A 51 6.28 2.54 -1.09
N LYS A 52 5.70 2.58 0.12
CA LYS A 52 5.10 3.82 0.67
C LYS A 52 6.11 4.97 0.74
N GLU A 53 7.33 4.69 1.20
CA GLU A 53 8.39 5.71 1.26
C GLU A 53 8.79 6.20 -0.13
N ALA A 54 8.95 5.29 -1.09
CA ALA A 54 9.26 5.67 -2.47
C ALA A 54 8.16 6.55 -3.09
N PHE A 55 6.89 6.18 -2.91
CA PHE A 55 5.76 6.97 -3.40
C PHE A 55 5.62 8.30 -2.67
N LYS A 56 5.91 8.36 -1.37
CA LYS A 56 5.90 9.62 -0.60
C LYS A 56 6.95 10.61 -1.12
N LEU A 57 8.14 10.12 -1.49
CA LEU A 57 9.20 10.93 -2.09
C LEU A 57 8.86 11.36 -3.52
N ALA A 58 8.15 10.52 -4.27
CA ALA A 58 7.80 10.78 -5.66
C ALA A 58 6.54 11.66 -5.83
N ALA A 59 5.60 11.59 -4.88
CA ALA A 59 4.30 12.27 -4.96
C ALA A 59 4.37 13.78 -5.27
N PRO A 60 5.31 14.58 -4.73
CA PRO A 60 5.43 16.01 -5.06
C PRO A 60 5.93 16.31 -6.48
N HIS A 61 6.39 15.28 -7.21
CA HIS A 61 7.08 15.43 -8.49
C HIS A 61 6.37 14.72 -9.64
N ILE A 62 5.19 14.13 -9.37
CA ILE A 62 4.44 13.37 -10.35
C ILE A 62 3.00 13.85 -10.34
N GLU A 63 2.49 14.08 -11.54
CA GLU A 63 1.09 14.37 -11.77
C GLU A 63 0.51 13.32 -12.72
N ILE A 64 -0.75 12.99 -12.50
CA ILE A 64 -1.49 12.01 -13.28
C ILE A 64 -2.55 12.76 -14.08
N LYS A 65 -2.77 12.30 -15.32
CA LYS A 65 -3.79 12.86 -16.19
C LYS A 65 -5.18 12.58 -15.61
N GLY A 66 -5.97 13.63 -15.50
CA GLY A 66 -7.28 13.66 -14.90
C GLY A 66 -8.23 14.62 -15.60
N LEU A 67 -9.25 15.07 -14.87
CA LEU A 67 -10.26 16.04 -15.26
C LEU A 67 -10.25 17.25 -14.32
N ASP A 68 -10.56 18.44 -14.85
CA ASP A 68 -10.92 19.60 -14.04
C ASP A 68 -12.42 19.60 -13.69
N GLU A 69 -12.86 20.61 -12.93
CA GLU A 69 -14.26 20.80 -12.53
C GLU A 69 -15.21 20.99 -13.72
N ASN A 70 -14.67 21.40 -14.88
CA ASN A 70 -15.41 21.65 -16.11
C ASN A 70 -15.35 20.46 -17.09
N GLY A 71 -14.73 19.34 -16.70
CA GLY A 71 -14.58 18.14 -17.53
C GLY A 71 -13.48 18.21 -18.60
N SER A 72 -12.62 19.22 -18.56
CA SER A 72 -11.43 19.36 -19.43
C SER A 72 -10.25 18.56 -18.89
N GLU A 73 -9.28 18.23 -19.75
CA GLU A 73 -8.10 17.47 -19.33
C GLU A 73 -7.20 18.31 -18.43
N ALA A 74 -6.91 17.79 -17.24
CA ALA A 74 -6.04 18.43 -16.25
C ALA A 74 -5.01 17.42 -15.71
N PHE A 75 -4.02 17.94 -15.00
CA PHE A 75 -3.07 17.14 -14.24
C PHE A 75 -3.39 17.27 -12.76
N LYS A 76 -3.40 16.14 -12.06
CA LYS A 76 -3.69 16.06 -10.62
C LYS A 76 -2.50 15.43 -9.90
N SER A 77 -2.21 15.91 -8.70
CA SER A 77 -1.23 15.24 -7.84
C SER A 77 -1.71 13.84 -7.44
N LEU A 78 -0.79 12.99 -6.96
CA LEU A 78 -1.14 11.65 -6.46
C LEU A 78 -2.17 11.69 -5.32
N SER A 79 -2.14 12.71 -4.46
CA SER A 79 -3.10 12.87 -3.36
C SER A 79 -4.48 13.28 -3.85
N GLU A 80 -4.57 14.18 -4.83
CA GLU A 80 -5.83 14.66 -5.40
C GLU A 80 -6.48 13.63 -6.32
N SER A 81 -5.71 12.64 -6.79
CA SER A 81 -6.21 11.58 -7.68
C SER A 81 -7.31 10.72 -7.06
N ILE A 82 -7.52 10.77 -5.73
CA ILE A 82 -8.64 10.08 -5.07
C ILE A 82 -9.99 10.75 -5.35
N GLU A 83 -9.99 12.05 -5.65
CA GLU A 83 -11.20 12.85 -5.88
C GLU A 83 -11.63 12.83 -7.35
N ASP A 84 -10.69 12.55 -8.27
CA ASP A 84 -10.97 12.44 -9.69
C ASP A 84 -11.02 10.97 -10.15
N PRO A 85 -12.20 10.46 -10.58
CA PRO A 85 -12.34 9.07 -11.03
C PRO A 85 -11.46 8.74 -12.24
N ARG A 86 -11.15 9.71 -13.12
CA ARG A 86 -10.28 9.46 -14.30
C ARG A 86 -8.83 9.30 -13.85
N ALA A 87 -8.33 10.19 -13.00
CA ALA A 87 -6.99 10.08 -12.42
C ALA A 87 -6.84 8.77 -11.61
N LEU A 88 -7.85 8.42 -10.80
CA LEU A 88 -7.83 7.19 -10.00
C LEU A 88 -7.73 5.93 -10.86
N CYS A 89 -8.47 5.86 -11.96
CA CYS A 89 -8.42 4.71 -12.88
C CYS A 89 -7.05 4.55 -13.53
N VAL A 90 -6.33 5.65 -13.77
CA VAL A 90 -4.99 5.63 -14.35
C VAL A 90 -3.95 5.20 -13.30
N MET A 91 -4.16 5.52 -12.02
CA MET A 91 -3.23 5.21 -10.92
C MET A 91 -3.19 3.70 -10.62
N THR A 92 -2.29 2.99 -11.31
CA THR A 92 -2.08 1.55 -11.12
C THR A 92 -0.58 1.24 -10.99
N ASN A 93 -0.21 -0.05 -10.97
CA ASN A 93 1.16 -0.50 -10.69
C ASN A 93 2.21 -0.03 -11.74
N TRP A 94 1.81 0.43 -12.93
CA TRP A 94 2.76 1.00 -13.90
C TRP A 94 3.50 2.22 -13.33
N LEU A 95 2.88 2.93 -12.39
CA LEU A 95 3.47 4.11 -11.76
C LEU A 95 4.74 3.77 -10.97
N ALA A 96 4.79 2.59 -10.36
CA ALA A 96 6.01 2.11 -9.70
C ALA A 96 7.15 1.93 -10.72
N HIS A 97 6.86 1.32 -11.87
CA HIS A 97 7.85 1.17 -12.95
C HIS A 97 8.28 2.52 -13.54
N TYR A 98 7.36 3.47 -13.64
CA TYR A 98 7.67 4.83 -14.07
C TYR A 98 8.64 5.52 -13.11
N ILE A 99 8.37 5.48 -11.79
CA ILE A 99 9.26 6.03 -10.75
C ILE A 99 10.62 5.34 -10.78
N GLU A 100 10.64 4.02 -10.98
CA GLU A 100 11.88 3.23 -11.04
C GLU A 100 12.79 3.67 -12.20
N HIS A 101 12.23 4.14 -13.31
CA HIS A 101 12.96 4.51 -14.52
C HIS A 101 12.95 6.01 -14.84
N ALA A 102 12.46 6.85 -13.92
CA ALA A 102 12.27 8.28 -14.16
C ALA A 102 13.55 9.01 -14.63
N HIS A 103 14.73 8.55 -14.20
CA HIS A 103 16.02 9.12 -14.59
C HIS A 103 16.74 8.37 -15.73
N ALA A 104 16.15 7.30 -16.25
CA ALA A 104 16.74 6.48 -17.32
C ALA A 104 16.40 7.00 -18.73
N VAL A 105 15.36 7.84 -18.86
CA VAL A 105 14.89 8.38 -20.13
C VAL A 105 15.26 9.85 -20.24
N ARG A 106 15.88 10.24 -21.37
CA ARG A 106 16.11 11.64 -21.75
C ARG A 106 15.32 11.96 -23.00
N PHE A 107 14.71 13.14 -23.07
CA PHE A 107 14.22 13.69 -24.33
C PHE A 107 15.37 14.34 -25.08
N VAL A 108 15.40 14.19 -26.41
CA VAL A 108 16.45 14.74 -27.26
C VAL A 108 16.52 16.25 -27.05
N GLY A 109 17.69 16.77 -26.66
CA GLY A 109 17.96 18.20 -26.53
C GLY A 109 17.88 18.82 -25.12
N ASN A 110 17.37 18.10 -24.10
CA ASN A 110 17.30 18.61 -22.73
C ASN A 110 18.17 17.81 -21.74
N GLN A 111 18.72 18.50 -20.73
CA GLN A 111 19.34 17.84 -19.57
C GLN A 111 18.25 17.18 -18.71
N VAL A 112 18.53 15.98 -18.19
CA VAL A 112 17.62 15.27 -17.30
C VAL A 112 17.51 16.08 -15.99
N PRO A 113 16.30 16.54 -15.60
CA PRO A 113 16.14 17.21 -14.32
C PRO A 113 16.46 16.21 -13.20
N ARG A 114 17.59 16.44 -12.52
CA ARG A 114 18.05 15.56 -11.44
C ARG A 114 17.35 15.96 -10.15
N ILE A 115 16.22 15.31 -9.88
CA ILE A 115 15.44 15.50 -8.65
C ILE A 115 15.93 14.48 -7.62
N PRO A 116 16.63 14.90 -6.54
CA PRO A 116 17.22 13.96 -5.58
C PRO A 116 16.17 13.06 -4.89
N ALA A 117 14.97 13.59 -4.65
CA ALA A 117 13.87 12.83 -4.06
C ALA A 117 13.43 11.66 -4.97
N LEU A 118 13.35 11.90 -6.28
CA LEU A 118 12.96 10.88 -7.25
C LEU A 118 14.07 9.86 -7.50
N GLU A 119 15.34 10.28 -7.46
CA GLU A 119 16.51 9.38 -7.50
C GLU A 119 16.50 8.43 -6.28
N ARG A 120 16.19 8.96 -5.09
CA ARG A 120 16.03 8.16 -3.87
C ARG A 120 14.84 7.21 -3.97
N ALA A 121 13.70 7.66 -4.49
CA ALA A 121 12.53 6.81 -4.71
C ALA A 121 12.84 5.65 -5.68
N SER A 122 13.50 5.93 -6.81
CA SER A 122 13.95 4.91 -7.76
C SER A 122 14.91 3.92 -7.12
N GLN A 123 15.86 4.39 -6.31
CA GLN A 123 16.81 3.52 -5.62
C GLN A 123 16.11 2.53 -4.66
N ILE A 124 15.11 3.01 -3.90
CA ILE A 124 14.30 2.15 -3.02
C ILE A 124 13.60 1.04 -3.81
N LEU A 125 12.99 1.37 -4.95
CA LEU A 125 12.31 0.38 -5.80
C LEU A 125 13.30 -0.64 -6.40
N LYS A 126 14.48 -0.20 -6.82
CA LYS A 126 15.55 -1.10 -7.29
C LYS A 126 16.09 -1.99 -6.18
N ASP A 127 16.16 -1.50 -4.95
CA ASP A 127 16.57 -2.29 -3.80
C ASP A 127 15.57 -3.40 -3.48
N ILE A 128 14.26 -3.15 -3.66
CA ILE A 128 13.23 -4.21 -3.58
C ILE A 128 13.49 -5.30 -4.61
N GLN A 129 13.72 -4.95 -5.88
CA GLN A 129 14.00 -5.94 -6.94
C GLN A 129 15.28 -6.74 -6.67
N ARG A 130 16.33 -6.07 -6.17
CA ARG A 130 17.60 -6.69 -5.76
C ARG A 130 17.51 -7.47 -4.45
N ARG A 131 16.31 -7.57 -3.85
CA ARG A 131 16.05 -8.20 -2.55
C ARG A 131 16.85 -7.60 -1.38
N LYS A 132 17.27 -6.33 -1.50
CA LYS A 132 17.84 -5.53 -0.41
C LYS A 132 16.71 -4.93 0.44
N ILE A 133 15.92 -5.81 1.06
CA ILE A 133 14.72 -5.44 1.81
C ILE A 133 15.10 -4.97 3.22
N TRP A 134 14.39 -3.98 3.75
CA TRP A 134 14.56 -3.54 5.13
C TRP A 134 14.35 -4.67 6.13
N LYS A 135 15.22 -4.73 7.14
CA LYS A 135 15.13 -5.72 8.22
C LYS A 135 14.12 -5.26 9.26
N VAL A 136 13.13 -6.09 9.53
CA VAL A 136 12.20 -5.88 10.64
C VAL A 136 12.88 -6.31 11.94
N VAL A 137 13.12 -5.36 12.83
CA VAL A 137 13.83 -5.60 14.11
C VAL A 137 12.90 -6.19 15.16
N VAL A 138 11.70 -5.64 15.30
CA VAL A 138 10.78 -6.03 16.38
C VAL A 138 9.32 -5.91 15.92
N LYS A 139 8.44 -6.66 16.57
CA LYS A 139 6.98 -6.56 16.42
C LYS A 139 6.37 -6.50 17.82
N PHE A 140 5.50 -5.53 18.04
CA PHE A 140 4.74 -5.38 19.28
C PHE A 140 3.27 -5.71 19.07
N SER A 141 2.60 -6.12 20.14
CA SER A 141 1.15 -6.21 20.23
C SER A 141 0.68 -5.19 21.27
N GLY A 142 -0.12 -4.20 20.85
CA GLY A 142 -0.55 -3.08 21.69
C GLY A 142 0.26 -1.79 21.43
N VAL A 143 -0.06 -0.73 22.18
CA VAL A 143 0.67 0.54 22.11
C VAL A 143 1.94 0.41 22.94
N PRO A 144 3.14 0.55 22.35
CA PRO A 144 4.37 0.51 23.12
C PRO A 144 4.46 1.72 24.05
N GLU A 145 5.03 1.52 25.25
CA GLU A 145 5.31 2.61 26.18
C GLU A 145 6.24 3.66 25.53
N GLN A 146 6.07 4.93 25.91
CA GLN A 146 6.88 6.03 25.39
C GLN A 146 8.37 5.78 25.66
N GLY A 147 9.22 5.96 24.63
CA GLY A 147 10.67 5.79 24.72
C GLY A 147 11.21 4.37 24.46
N VAL A 148 10.35 3.34 24.33
CA VAL A 148 10.79 1.97 24.00
C VAL A 148 11.41 1.89 22.59
N ILE A 149 10.84 2.62 21.63
CA ILE A 149 11.31 2.64 20.23
C ILE A 149 12.72 3.26 20.14
N GLU A 150 12.95 4.37 20.83
CA GLU A 150 14.25 5.08 20.84
C GLU A 150 15.35 4.24 21.50
N LYS A 151 15.02 3.51 22.58
CA LYS A 151 15.95 2.56 23.22
C LYS A 151 16.34 1.41 22.29
N ILE A 152 15.42 0.89 21.49
CA ILE A 152 15.71 -0.20 20.55
C ILE A 152 16.53 0.30 19.37
N CYS A 153 16.20 1.48 18.83
CA CYS A 153 16.97 2.09 17.74
C CYS A 153 18.42 2.42 18.17
N SER A 154 18.64 2.84 19.41
CA SER A 154 19.98 3.14 19.94
C SER A 154 20.83 1.89 20.25
N HIS A 155 20.21 0.77 20.63
CA HIS A 155 20.91 -0.51 20.86
C HIS A 155 21.16 -1.30 19.58
N SER A 156 20.42 -1.02 18.51
CA SER A 156 20.59 -1.62 17.20
C SER A 156 21.76 -0.97 16.46
N LYS A 157 22.99 -1.10 16.98
CA LYS A 157 24.20 -0.75 16.23
C LYS A 157 24.33 -1.72 15.05
N TRP A 158 24.04 -1.24 13.85
CA TRP A 158 24.41 -1.85 12.58
C TRP A 158 25.46 -0.98 11.91
#